data_AF-A0A3N5SS66-F1
#
_entry.id   AF-A0A3N5SS66-F1
#
_cell.length_a   1.000
_cell.length_b   1.000
_cell.length_c   1.000
_cell.angle_alpha   90.00
_cell.angle_beta   90.00
_cell.angle_gamma   90.00
#
_symmetry.space_group_name_H-M   'P 1'
#
loop_
_entity.id
_entity.type
_entity.pdbx_description
1 polymer ?
#
loop_
_entity_poly.entity_id
_entity_poly.type
_entity_poly.pdbx_seq_one_letter_code
_entity_poly.pdbx_strand_id
1 'polypeptide(L)' 'MYQRYQLSHSDALKVVTSIQAELEKENKGAAIAVVDSQGELLAFLRTDGCKLPSITIAINKAFTAAREMKESYTIGQSS' A
#
# COMPACT_ATOMS: atom_id res chain seq x y z
N MET A 1 0.69 -0.26 -30.80
CA MET A 1 1.49 -0.30 -29.56
C MET A 1 0.77 0.55 -28.53
N TYR A 2 0.42 -0.02 -27.38
CA TYR A 2 -0.17 0.75 -26.28
C TYR A 2 0.93 1.14 -25.29
N GLN A 3 0.94 2.39 -24.86
CA GLN A 3 1.84 2.89 -23.81
C GLN A 3 1.09 2.86 -22.47
N ARG A 4 1.74 2.37 -21.42
CA ARG A 4 1.18 2.32 -20.06
C ARG A 4 2.13 3.01 -19.09
N TYR A 5 1.55 3.80 -18.19
CA TYR A 5 2.29 4.38 -17.07
C TYR A 5 2.36 3.37 -15.94
N GLN A 6 3.56 3.17 -15.41
CA GLN A 6 3.81 2.29 -14.27
C GLN A 6 4.60 3.05 -13.21
N LEU A 7 4.28 2.77 -11.96
CA LEU A 7 4.92 3.41 -10.82
C LEU A 7 6.42 3.05 -10.81
N SER A 8 7.29 4.05 -10.69
CA SER A 8 8.71 3.80 -10.49
C SER A 8 8.99 3.40 -9.05
N HIS A 9 10.13 2.74 -8.81
CA HIS A 9 10.59 2.47 -7.45
C HIS A 9 10.77 3.76 -6.63
N SER A 10 11.29 4.83 -7.23
CA SER A 10 11.44 6.13 -6.55
C SER A 10 10.10 6.73 -6.12
N ASP A 11 9.04 6.55 -6.91
CA ASP A 11 7.73 7.05 -6.54
C ASP A 11 7.09 6.18 -5.46
N ALA A 12 7.27 4.86 -5.52
CA ALA A 12 6.84 3.96 -4.45
C ALA A 12 7.50 4.33 -3.10
N LEU A 13 8.80 4.64 -3.11
CA LEU A 13 9.49 5.08 -1.90
C LEU A 13 8.95 6.42 -1.38
N LYS A 14 8.71 7.41 -2.25
CA LYS A 14 8.12 8.69 -1.84
C LYS A 14 6.77 8.50 -1.14
N VAL A 15 5.92 7.60 -1.65
CA VAL A 15 4.64 7.27 -1.01
C VAL A 15 4.87 6.71 0.39
N VAL A 16 5.76 5.72 0.51
CA VAL A 16 6.07 5.08 1.80
C VAL A 16 6.62 6.08 2.81
N THR A 17 7.61 6.90 2.43
CA THR A 17 8.24 7.87 3.33
C THR A 17 7.27 8.98 3.76
N SER A 18 6.36 9.38 2.87
CA SER A 18 5.36 10.41 3.19
C SER A 18 4.36 9.89 4.23
N ILE A 19 3.92 8.63 4.10
CA ILE A 19 3.01 8.00 5.07
C ILE A 19 3.74 7.75 6.40
N GLN A 20 5.00 7.29 6.35
CA GLN A 20 5.83 7.11 7.54
C GLN A 20 5.92 8.40 8.36
N ALA A 21 6.27 9.52 7.71
CA ALA A 21 6.42 10.81 8.38
C ALA A 21 5.12 11.27 9.07
N GLU A 22 3.95 10.94 8.52
CA GLU A 22 2.68 11.25 9.15
C GLU A 22 2.38 10.34 10.35
N LEU A 23 2.66 9.04 10.22
CA LEU A 23 2.50 8.08 11.31
C LEU A 23 3.40 8.39 12.51
N GLU A 24 4.61 8.90 12.26
CA GLU A 24 5.54 9.32 13.30
C GLU A 24 5.02 10.51 14.09
N LYS A 25 4.38 11.50 13.43
CA LYS A 25 3.74 12.63 14.12
C LYS A 25 2.62 12.19 15.04
N GLU A 26 1.86 11.17 14.63
CA GLU A 26 0.74 10.63 15.41
C GLU A 26 1.14 9.52 16.38
N ASN A 27 2.42 9.11 16.38
CA ASN A 27 2.95 7.99 17.16
C ASN A 27 2.16 6.68 16.94
N LYS A 28 1.83 6.38 15.69
CA LYS A 28 1.04 5.20 15.29
C LYS A 28 1.88 4.17 14.53
N GLY A 29 1.70 2.90 14.90
CA GLY A 29 2.27 1.76 14.18
C GLY A 29 1.38 1.28 13.03
N ALA A 30 1.92 1.17 11.82
CA ALA A 30 1.21 0.65 10.65
C ALA A 30 2.12 -0.14 9.69
N ALA A 31 1.48 -0.91 8.83
CA ALA A 31 2.12 -1.58 7.70
C ALA A 31 1.65 -0.89 6.42
N ILE A 32 2.61 -0.48 5.60
CA ILE A 32 2.40 0.29 4.38
C ILE A 32 2.87 -0.61 3.23
N ALA A 33 1.99 -0.87 2.27
CA ALA A 33 2.30 -1.64 1.07
C ALA A 33 1.96 -0.81 -0.16
N VAL A 34 2.88 -0.77 -1.12
CA VAL A 34 2.69 -0.16 -2.43
C VAL A 34 2.87 -1.24 -3.48
N VAL A 35 1.87 -1.41 -4.33
CA VAL A 35 1.88 -2.39 -5.43
C VAL A 35 1.77 -1.68 -6.77
N ASP A 36 2.15 -2.36 -7.84
CA ASP A 36 1.95 -1.88 -9.19
C ASP A 36 0.51 -2.12 -9.69
N SER A 37 0.22 -1.74 -10.93
CA SER A 37 -1.10 -1.93 -11.54
C SER A 37 -1.53 -3.39 -11.74
N GLN A 38 -0.61 -4.35 -11.60
CA GLN A 38 -0.89 -5.78 -11.68
C GLN A 38 -1.07 -6.41 -10.29
N GLY A 39 -0.75 -5.67 -9.22
CA GLY A 39 -0.83 -6.12 -7.83
C GLY A 39 0.51 -6.59 -7.27
N GLU A 40 1.60 -6.45 -8.01
CA GLU A 40 2.93 -6.89 -7.59
C GLU A 40 3.55 -5.87 -6.62
N LEU A 41 4.15 -6.37 -5.54
CA LEU A 41 4.71 -5.54 -4.48
C LEU A 41 5.93 -4.75 -4.96
N LEU A 42 5.87 -3.42 -4.85
CA LEU A 42 6.96 -2.51 -5.20
C LEU A 42 7.73 -2.01 -3.98
N ALA A 43 7.02 -1.72 -2.89
CA ALA A 43 7.61 -1.25 -1.65
C ALA A 43 6.75 -1.67 -0.45
N PHE A 44 7.42 -1.96 0.66
CA PHE A 44 6.77 -2.30 1.92
C PHE A 44 7.54 -1.70 3.09
N LEU A 45 6.82 -1.11 4.05
CA LEU A 45 7.37 -0.64 5.30
C LEU A 45 6.45 -1.03 6.45
N ARG A 46 7.03 -1.56 7.52
CA ARG A 46 6.35 -1.77 8.79
C ARG A 46 6.99 -0.87 9.82
N THR A 47 6.22 0.08 10.36
CA THR A 47 6.71 0.96 11.43
C THR A 47 6.64 0.26 12.79
N ASP A 48 7.32 0.85 13.76
CA ASP A 48 7.32 0.37 15.14
C ASP A 48 5.92 0.42 15.75
N GLY A 49 5.62 -0.54 16.64
CA GLY A 49 4.30 -0.70 17.24
C GLY A 49 3.23 -1.31 16.31
N CYS A 50 3.55 -1.57 15.03
CA CYS A 50 2.64 -2.26 14.12
C CYS A 50 2.50 -3.75 14.46
N LYS A 51 1.26 -4.25 14.52
CA LYS A 51 0.95 -5.66 14.76
C LYS A 51 1.36 -6.52 13.55
N LEU A 52 1.94 -7.69 13.79
CA LEU A 52 2.40 -8.60 12.73
C LEU A 52 1.33 -8.98 11.68
N PRO A 53 0.05 -9.23 12.04
CA PRO A 53 -0.98 -9.53 11.04
C PRO A 53 -1.22 -8.39 10.04
N SER A 54 -0.92 -7.15 10.42
CA SER A 54 -1.08 -5.99 9.54
C SER A 54 -0.19 -6.06 8.30
N ILE A 55 0.90 -6.84 8.32
CA ILE A 55 1.78 -7.07 7.16
C ILE A 55 0.98 -7.64 5.99
N THR A 56 0.41 -8.83 6.18
CA THR A 56 -0.35 -9.53 5.14
C THR A 56 -1.61 -8.77 4.78
N ILE A 57 -2.27 -8.14 5.76
CA ILE A 57 -3.47 -7.34 5.52
C ILE A 57 -3.16 -6.14 4.60
N ALA A 58 -2.08 -5.41 4.85
CA ALA A 58 -1.70 -4.25 4.04
C ALA A 58 -1.38 -4.66 2.60
N ILE A 59 -0.61 -5.74 2.42
CA ILE A 59 -0.27 -6.28 1.10
C ILE A 59 -1.54 -6.70 0.35
N ASN A 60 -2.44 -7.44 0.99
CA ASN A 60 -3.67 -7.90 0.35
C ASN A 60 -4.62 -6.73 0.02
N LYS A 61 -4.73 -5.72 0.89
CA LYS A 61 -5.51 -4.51 0.59
C LYS A 61 -4.98 -3.78 -0.65
N ALA A 62 -3.66 -3.61 -0.74
CA ALA A 62 -3.02 -2.98 -1.88
C ALA A 62 -3.25 -3.79 -3.16
N PHE A 63 -3.06 -5.11 -3.10
CA PHE A 63 -3.35 -6.04 -4.20
C PHE A 63 -4.79 -5.92 -4.68
N THR A 64 -5.78 -6.08 -3.78
CA THR A 64 -7.20 -6.00 -4.14
C THR A 64 -7.52 -4.64 -4.74
N ALA A 65 -7.00 -3.55 -4.17
CA ALA A 65 -7.26 -2.22 -4.71
C ALA A 65 -6.70 -2.02 -6.12
N ALA A 66 -5.51 -2.56 -6.41
CA ALA A 66 -4.91 -2.52 -7.73
C ALA A 66 -5.68 -3.38 -8.76
N ARG A 67 -6.10 -4.59 -8.36
CA ARG A 67 -6.83 -5.52 -9.25
C ARG A 67 -8.24 -5.04 -9.56
N GLU A 68 -8.95 -4.50 -8.57
CA GLU A 68 -10.33 -4.03 -8.69
C GLU A 68 -10.41 -2.56 -9.15
N MET A 69 -9.27 -1.86 -9.21
CA MET A 69 -9.16 -0.43 -9.53
C MET A 69 -10.09 0.44 -8.67
N LYS A 70 -10.29 0.03 -7.41
CA LYS A 70 -11.20 0.63 -6.43
C LYS A 70 -10.63 0.44 -5.05
N GLU A 71 -11.02 1.29 -4.10
CA GLU A 71 -10.60 1.13 -2.71
C GLU A 71 -11.09 -0.21 -2.15
N SER A 72 -10.20 -1.00 -1.56
CA SER A 72 -10.54 -2.32 -1.00
C SER A 72 -11.65 -2.25 0.06
N TYR A 73 -11.80 -1.11 0.73
CA TYR A 73 -12.87 -0.86 1.70
C TYR A 73 -14.26 -0.86 1.04
N THR A 74 -14.40 -0.23 -0.13
CA THR A 74 -15.67 -0.20 -0.86
C THR A 74 -16.06 -1.59 -1.36
N ILE A 75 -15.07 -2.36 -1.83
CA ILE A 75 -15.26 -3.77 -2.23
C ILE A 75 -15.78 -4.59 -1.04
N GLY A 76 -15.12 -4.49 0.12
CA GLY A 76 -15.51 -5.21 1.32
C GLY A 76 -16.88 -4.85 1.87
N GLN A 77 -17.39 -3.63 1.63
CA GLN A 77 -18.76 -3.25 2.01
C GLN A 77 -19.84 -3.80 1.07
N SER A 78 -19.47 -4.18 -0.15
CA SER A 78 -20.41 -4.63 -1.18
C SER A 78 -20.56 -6.16 -1.28
N SER A 79 -19.97 -6.91 -0.34
CA SER A 79 -19.93 -8.37 -0.31
C SER A 79 -20.75 -8.98 0.82
#